data_AF-A0A7U9SZC2-F1
#
_entry.id   AF-A0A7U9SZC2-F1
#
_cell.length_a   1.000
_cell.length_b   1.000
_cell.length_c   1.000
_cell.angle_alpha   90.00
_cell.angle_beta   90.00
_cell.angle_gamma   90.00
#
_symmetry.space_group_name_H-M   'P 1'
#
loop_
_entity.id
_entity.type
_entity.pdbx_description
1 polymer ?
#
loop_
_entity_poly.entity_id
_entity_poly.type
_entity_poly.pdbx_seq_one_letter_code
_entity_poly.pdbx_strand_id
1 'polypeptide(L)'
;MRNFTDDLKTRKVILTGLILLAAGLFSFFYWGNQKQVWFCDEIYTYESANGFEQAWPASCLDEWMTGSDVEAFFAADWDRLSLNDITIRLYNDHVPLYFWLFRIVSVYFFHGSGSIWIGLSINLVYYVIILGVGYGLFLYLTKSPMLSGLVTFLTLVSNRLILEQITTLRMYAMLLLAEILLLLAALWILRETDRAKIRPGVFVYLFVVSVFGMLTHYDFWIFYALTASVFCMWFLISAFREKRRFWATLKFKIVLIWLVNFVCSLLTTIFYFSLL
;
A
#
# COMPACT_ATOMS: atom_id res chain seq x y z
N MET A 1 -24.00 21.76 23.76
CA MET A 1 -23.71 20.67 24.72
C MET A 1 -23.78 19.35 23.96
N ARG A 2 -22.71 18.54 23.91
CA ARG A 2 -22.81 17.17 23.37
C ARG A 2 -23.60 16.32 24.35
N ASN A 3 -24.55 15.52 23.86
CA ASN A 3 -25.33 14.61 24.69
C ASN A 3 -24.42 13.55 25.33
N PHE A 4 -24.68 13.16 26.58
CA PHE A 4 -23.91 12.15 27.32
C PHE A 4 -23.76 10.82 26.56
N THR A 5 -24.79 10.43 25.81
CA THR A 5 -24.79 9.24 24.95
C THR A 5 -23.81 9.33 23.78
N ASP A 6 -23.66 10.51 23.18
CA ASP A 6 -22.70 10.75 22.10
C ASP A 6 -21.26 10.73 22.63
N ASP A 7 -21.05 11.24 23.85
CA ASP A 7 -19.75 11.16 24.53
C ASP A 7 -19.37 9.71 24.84
N LEU A 8 -20.31 8.93 25.40
CA LEU A 8 -20.08 7.51 25.69
C LEU A 8 -19.77 6.70 24.42
N LYS A 9 -20.49 6.95 23.33
CA LYS A 9 -20.22 6.29 22.04
C LYS A 9 -18.85 6.66 21.49
N THR A 10 -18.47 7.94 21.58
CA THR A 10 -17.16 8.43 21.14
C THR A 10 -16.03 7.79 21.96
N ARG A 11 -16.18 7.73 23.29
CA ARG A 11 -15.22 7.04 24.17
C ARG A 11 -15.06 5.57 23.80
N LYS A 12 -16.16 4.87 23.52
CA LYS A 12 -16.11 3.45 23.10
C LYS A 12 -15.35 3.28 21.78
N VAL A 13 -15.59 4.15 20.79
CA VAL A 13 -14.85 4.13 19.51
C VAL A 13 -13.34 4.29 19.74
N ILE A 14 -12.95 5.29 20.52
CA ILE A 14 -11.53 5.58 20.79
C ILE A 14 -10.90 4.42 21.56
N LEU A 15 -11.55 3.93 22.61
CA LEU A 15 -11.03 2.83 23.42
C LEU A 15 -10.87 1.55 22.60
N THR A 16 -11.86 1.19 21.78
CA THR A 16 -11.74 0.03 20.88
C THR A 16 -10.60 0.21 19.88
N GLY A 17 -10.45 1.40 19.29
CA GLY A 17 -9.33 1.71 18.40
C GLY A 17 -7.97 1.57 19.07
N LEU A 18 -7.82 2.05 20.31
CA LEU A 18 -6.58 1.92 21.09
C LEU A 18 -6.25 0.47 21.44
N ILE A 19 -7.25 -0.32 21.85
CA ILE A 19 -7.08 -1.75 22.12
C ILE A 19 -6.64 -2.49 20.86
N LEU A 20 -7.25 -2.19 19.70
CA LEU A 20 -6.87 -2.77 18.43
C LEU A 20 -5.46 -2.39 18.01
N LEU A 21 -5.08 -1.12 18.17
CA LEU A 21 -3.73 -0.67 17.88
C LEU A 21 -2.71 -1.39 18.77
N ALA A 22 -2.97 -1.48 20.08
CA ALA A 22 -2.10 -2.19 21.01
C ALA A 22 -1.97 -3.68 20.65
N ALA A 23 -3.08 -4.36 20.37
CA ALA A 23 -3.09 -5.76 19.96
C ALA A 23 -2.37 -5.97 18.61
N GLY A 24 -2.59 -5.07 17.66
CA GLY A 24 -1.94 -5.07 16.35
C GLY A 24 -0.44 -4.90 16.46
N LEU A 25 0.03 -3.89 17.21
CA LEU A 25 1.45 -3.66 17.47
C LEU A 25 2.09 -4.84 18.19
N PHE A 26 1.44 -5.37 19.23
CA PHE A 26 1.91 -6.55 19.94
C PHE A 26 2.08 -7.74 18.98
N SER A 27 1.07 -8.02 18.15
CA SER A 27 1.13 -9.09 17.15
C SER A 27 2.28 -8.87 16.17
N PHE A 28 2.41 -7.66 15.62
CA PHE A 28 3.47 -7.30 14.67
C PHE A 28 4.86 -7.51 15.27
N PHE A 29 5.13 -6.97 16.45
CA PHE A 29 6.43 -7.10 17.10
C PHE A 29 6.71 -8.54 17.53
N TYR A 30 5.70 -9.27 18.02
CA TYR A 30 5.86 -10.68 18.38
C TYR A 30 6.31 -11.48 17.16
N TRP A 31 5.56 -11.43 16.05
CA TRP A 31 5.87 -12.20 14.85
C TRP A 31 7.13 -11.70 14.13
N GLY A 32 7.39 -10.39 14.12
CA GLY A 32 8.61 -9.81 13.59
C GLY A 32 9.87 -10.32 14.32
N ASN A 33 9.82 -10.45 15.65
CA ASN A 33 10.93 -11.01 16.44
C ASN A 33 11.11 -12.53 16.28
N GLN A 34 10.03 -13.26 15.95
CA GLN A 34 10.13 -14.70 15.66
C GLN A 34 10.70 -14.98 14.26
N LYS A 35 10.95 -13.95 13.45
CA LYS A 35 11.47 -14.12 12.10
C LYS A 35 12.94 -14.55 12.14
N GLN A 36 13.15 -15.85 11.95
CA GLN A 36 14.48 -16.48 11.93
C GLN A 36 14.98 -16.75 10.51
N VAL A 37 14.06 -16.94 9.56
CA VAL A 37 14.37 -17.28 8.17
C VAL A 37 14.18 -16.05 7.30
N TRP A 38 15.24 -15.72 6.56
CA TRP A 38 15.20 -14.82 5.43
C TRP A 38 14.66 -15.64 4.26
N PHE A 39 13.38 -15.46 3.95
CA PHE A 39 12.79 -16.11 2.80
C PHE A 39 13.32 -15.44 1.51
N CYS A 40 13.23 -16.13 0.37
CA CYS A 40 13.93 -15.68 -0.85
C CYS A 40 13.56 -14.24 -1.25
N ASP A 41 12.30 -13.87 -1.05
CA ASP A 41 11.78 -12.53 -1.32
C ASP A 41 12.52 -11.44 -0.55
N GLU A 42 12.90 -11.68 0.70
CA GLU A 42 13.67 -10.74 1.52
C GLU A 42 15.06 -10.52 0.92
N ILE A 43 15.75 -11.60 0.53
CA ILE A 43 17.07 -11.52 -0.10
C ILE A 43 16.98 -10.73 -1.40
N TYR A 44 15.96 -10.97 -2.23
CA TYR A 44 15.73 -10.21 -3.46
C TYR A 44 15.43 -8.74 -3.21
N THR A 45 14.75 -8.40 -2.10
CA THR A 45 14.56 -7.00 -1.71
C THR A 45 15.89 -6.32 -1.41
N TYR A 46 16.77 -6.97 -0.65
CA TYR A 46 18.10 -6.42 -0.37
C TYR A 46 18.97 -6.32 -1.62
N GLU A 47 18.97 -7.36 -2.46
CA GLU A 47 19.69 -7.32 -3.73
C GLU A 47 19.22 -6.14 -4.60
N SER A 48 17.90 -5.97 -4.71
CA SER A 48 17.30 -4.92 -5.54
C SER A 48 17.57 -3.51 -5.00
N ALA A 49 17.59 -3.34 -3.68
CA ALA A 49 17.72 -2.04 -3.05
C ALA A 49 19.16 -1.63 -2.71
N ASN A 50 20.02 -2.59 -2.31
CA ASN A 50 21.37 -2.34 -1.79
C ASN A 50 22.46 -3.17 -2.49
N GLY A 51 22.14 -4.34 -3.05
CA GLY A 51 23.11 -5.31 -3.55
C GLY A 51 23.97 -4.89 -4.75
N PHE A 52 23.84 -3.66 -5.26
CA PHE A 52 24.73 -3.11 -6.28
C PHE A 52 25.97 -2.41 -5.69
N GLU A 53 26.05 -2.24 -4.38
CA GLU A 53 27.21 -1.59 -3.74
C GLU A 53 28.44 -2.49 -3.67
N GLN A 54 28.22 -3.80 -3.61
CA GLN A 54 29.25 -4.80 -3.42
C GLN A 54 29.49 -5.59 -4.70
N ALA A 55 30.72 -6.09 -4.84
CA ALA A 55 31.13 -6.91 -5.97
C ALA A 55 30.56 -8.34 -5.87
N TRP A 56 30.39 -8.82 -4.64
CA TRP A 56 29.73 -10.08 -4.32
C TRP A 56 28.21 -10.01 -4.53
N PRO A 57 27.53 -11.08 -5.00
CA PRO A 57 28.10 -12.32 -5.55
C PRO A 57 28.47 -12.23 -7.04
N ALA A 58 28.18 -11.11 -7.70
CA ALA A 58 28.24 -11.00 -9.16
C ALA A 58 29.65 -11.18 -9.77
N SER A 59 30.71 -10.83 -9.05
CA SER A 59 32.10 -10.91 -9.55
C SER A 59 32.98 -11.96 -8.89
N CYS A 60 32.48 -12.69 -7.89
CA CYS A 60 33.26 -13.60 -7.04
C CYS A 60 32.63 -15.01 -6.98
N LEU A 61 32.31 -15.58 -8.14
CA LEU A 61 31.51 -16.80 -8.27
C LEU A 61 32.19 -18.07 -7.73
N ASP A 62 33.52 -18.12 -7.73
CA ASP A 62 34.33 -19.29 -7.33
C ASP A 62 34.92 -19.16 -5.91
N GLU A 63 34.51 -18.15 -5.15
CA GLU A 63 35.01 -17.88 -3.82
C GLU A 63 33.96 -18.30 -2.76
N TRP A 64 34.42 -18.57 -1.53
CA TRP A 64 33.52 -18.84 -0.41
C TRP A 64 32.99 -17.53 0.19
N MET A 65 31.67 -17.36 0.21
CA MET A 65 31.03 -16.22 0.84
C MET A 65 30.90 -16.43 2.36
N THR A 66 31.56 -15.60 3.16
CA THR A 66 31.46 -15.63 4.62
C THR A 66 30.18 -14.93 5.10
N GLY A 67 29.79 -15.16 6.35
CA GLY A 67 28.62 -14.48 6.93
C GLY A 67 28.76 -12.95 6.94
N SER A 68 29.97 -12.41 7.12
CA SER A 68 30.24 -10.98 7.03
C SER A 68 30.09 -10.45 5.61
N ASP A 69 30.41 -11.24 4.59
CA ASP A 69 30.22 -10.84 3.19
C ASP A 69 28.73 -10.74 2.85
N VAL A 70 27.91 -11.64 3.42
CA VAL A 70 26.43 -11.55 3.29
C VAL A 70 25.89 -10.29 3.97
N GLU A 71 26.37 -10.00 5.18
CA GLU A 71 25.94 -8.81 5.91
C GLU A 71 26.32 -7.52 5.17
N ALA A 72 27.54 -7.44 4.65
CA ALA A 72 28.00 -6.33 3.83
C ALA A 72 27.21 -6.20 2.51
N PHE A 73 26.81 -7.32 1.90
CA PHE A 73 25.96 -7.31 0.71
C PHE A 73 24.55 -6.76 0.97
N PHE A 74 23.99 -6.99 2.16
CA PHE A 74 22.69 -6.46 2.56
C PHE A 74 22.75 -5.03 3.09
N ALA A 75 23.90 -4.60 3.59
CA ALA A 75 24.10 -3.25 4.11
C ALA A 75 24.02 -2.19 3.00
N ALA A 76 23.53 -1.00 3.37
CA ALA A 76 23.74 0.22 2.59
C ALA A 76 24.88 1.01 3.26
N ASP A 77 26.08 0.89 2.69
CA ASP A 77 27.31 1.51 3.20
C ASP A 77 27.65 2.81 2.47
N TRP A 78 27.09 3.01 1.26
CA TRP A 78 27.32 4.24 0.53
C TRP A 78 26.53 5.42 1.11
N ASP A 79 27.19 6.57 1.23
CA ASP A 79 26.58 7.86 1.59
C ASP A 79 25.64 8.46 0.50
N ARG A 80 25.27 7.67 -0.52
CA ARG A 80 24.41 8.09 -1.63
C ARG A 80 23.16 7.22 -1.75
N LEU A 81 22.03 7.84 -2.10
CA LEU A 81 20.78 7.10 -2.25
C LEU A 81 20.73 6.21 -3.50
N SER A 82 21.32 6.61 -4.63
CA SER A 82 21.37 5.79 -5.86
C SER A 82 20.01 5.24 -6.32
N LEU A 83 18.92 6.01 -6.17
CA LEU A 83 17.57 5.57 -6.55
C LEU A 83 17.43 5.23 -8.04
N ASN A 84 18.23 5.88 -8.88
CA ASN A 84 18.26 5.57 -10.31
C ASN A 84 18.83 4.18 -10.59
N ASP A 85 19.92 3.80 -9.91
CA ASP A 85 20.54 2.49 -10.07
C ASP A 85 19.54 1.36 -9.75
N ILE A 86 18.68 1.59 -8.74
CA ILE A 86 17.55 0.71 -8.41
C ILE A 86 16.53 0.64 -9.55
N THR A 87 16.14 1.78 -10.11
CA THR A 87 15.15 1.84 -11.20
C THR A 87 15.63 1.13 -12.46
N ILE A 88 16.89 1.36 -12.86
CA ILE A 88 17.50 0.70 -14.02
C ILE A 88 17.54 -0.81 -13.81
N ARG A 89 17.95 -1.26 -12.62
CA ARG A 89 17.99 -2.69 -12.28
C ARG A 89 16.61 -3.33 -12.31
N LEU A 90 15.59 -2.64 -11.80
CA LEU A 90 14.23 -3.15 -11.70
C LEU A 90 13.39 -2.97 -12.95
N TYR A 91 13.89 -2.26 -13.97
CA TYR A 91 13.13 -1.84 -15.16
C TYR A 91 12.31 -2.96 -15.82
N ASN A 92 12.83 -4.20 -15.82
CA ASN A 92 12.17 -5.35 -16.43
C ASN A 92 11.34 -6.20 -15.45
N ASP A 93 11.54 -6.05 -14.14
CA ASP A 93 11.08 -7.03 -13.14
C ASP A 93 10.05 -6.47 -12.16
N HIS A 94 10.26 -5.26 -11.64
CA HIS A 94 9.42 -4.71 -10.57
C HIS A 94 9.27 -3.19 -10.65
N VAL A 95 8.29 -2.72 -9.89
CA VAL A 95 7.99 -1.31 -9.75
C VAL A 95 8.74 -0.72 -8.55
N PRO A 96 9.40 0.45 -8.68
CA PRO A 96 10.54 0.76 -7.82
C PRO A 96 10.20 1.33 -6.44
N LEU A 97 8.95 1.75 -6.17
CA LEU A 97 8.66 2.61 -5.02
C LEU A 97 8.98 1.97 -3.67
N TYR A 98 8.69 0.67 -3.50
CA TYR A 98 9.04 -0.03 -2.27
C TYR A 98 10.55 -0.11 -2.07
N PHE A 99 11.31 -0.38 -3.14
CA PHE A 99 12.77 -0.51 -3.09
C PHE A 99 13.46 0.84 -2.89
N TRP A 100 12.91 1.92 -3.46
CA TRP A 100 13.36 3.28 -3.15
C TRP A 100 13.18 3.61 -1.66
N LEU A 101 12.00 3.28 -1.09
CA LEU A 101 11.77 3.47 0.35
C LEU A 101 12.70 2.60 1.18
N PHE A 102 12.91 1.35 0.78
CA PHE A 102 13.83 0.42 1.43
C PHE A 102 15.24 0.98 1.48
N ARG A 103 15.71 1.53 0.36
CA ARG A 103 17.01 2.19 0.24
C ARG A 103 17.13 3.42 1.13
N ILE A 104 16.13 4.29 1.11
CA ILE A 104 16.08 5.49 1.96
C ILE A 104 16.17 5.08 3.44
N VAL A 105 15.40 4.06 3.85
CA VAL A 105 15.42 3.60 5.23
C VAL A 105 16.75 2.97 5.61
N SER A 106 17.33 2.17 4.71
CA SER A 106 18.64 1.54 4.90
C SER A 106 19.71 2.61 5.13
N VAL A 107 19.83 3.60 4.25
CA VAL A 107 20.87 4.64 4.31
C VAL A 107 20.71 5.54 5.53
N TYR A 108 19.49 6.01 5.84
CA TYR A 108 19.31 7.03 6.87
C TYR A 108 19.11 6.49 8.29
N PHE A 109 18.62 5.26 8.45
CA PHE A 109 18.27 4.72 9.78
C PHE A 109 19.04 3.44 10.14
N PHE A 110 19.64 2.75 9.16
CA PHE A 110 20.32 1.47 9.35
C PHE A 110 21.64 1.41 8.58
N HIS A 111 22.33 2.55 8.48
CA HIS A 111 23.59 2.67 7.74
C HIS A 111 24.56 1.56 8.14
N GLY A 112 25.08 0.83 7.15
CA GLY A 112 26.00 -0.29 7.35
C GLY A 112 25.41 -1.53 8.04
N SER A 113 24.09 -1.71 8.03
CA SER A 113 23.44 -2.88 8.64
C SER A 113 22.46 -3.56 7.69
N GLY A 114 22.62 -4.88 7.50
CA GLY A 114 21.63 -5.74 6.86
C GLY A 114 20.57 -6.24 7.85
N SER A 115 19.80 -5.35 8.49
CA SER A 115 18.85 -5.74 9.53
C SER A 115 17.42 -5.94 9.01
N ILE A 116 16.76 -7.05 9.37
CA ILE A 116 15.35 -7.30 9.03
C ILE A 116 14.39 -6.16 9.43
N TRP A 117 14.78 -5.36 10.42
CA TRP A 117 14.01 -4.23 10.91
C TRP A 117 13.92 -3.07 9.91
N ILE A 118 14.77 -3.03 8.88
CA ILE A 118 14.65 -2.09 7.76
C ILE A 118 13.27 -2.27 7.10
N GLY A 119 13.01 -3.46 6.54
CA GLY A 119 11.74 -3.73 5.87
C GLY A 119 10.56 -3.81 6.83
N LEU A 120 10.75 -4.36 8.04
CA LEU A 120 9.67 -4.40 9.04
C LEU A 120 9.25 -3.00 9.49
N SER A 121 10.17 -2.03 9.60
CA SER A 121 9.81 -0.65 9.96
C SER A 121 8.91 0.00 8.90
N ILE A 122 9.18 -0.26 7.62
CA ILE A 122 8.36 0.20 6.49
C ILE A 122 6.97 -0.43 6.55
N ASN A 123 6.93 -1.76 6.70
CA ASN A 123 5.67 -2.49 6.78
C ASN A 123 4.83 -2.11 8.00
N LEU A 124 5.47 -1.79 9.14
CA LEU A 124 4.79 -1.33 10.34
C LEU A 124 4.01 -0.04 10.08
N VAL A 125 4.60 0.92 9.35
CA VAL A 125 3.92 2.17 8.97
C VAL A 125 2.67 1.86 8.15
N TYR A 126 2.79 1.03 7.11
CA TYR A 126 1.64 0.64 6.29
C TYR A 126 0.58 -0.12 7.10
N TYR A 127 0.99 -1.03 7.97
CA TYR A 127 0.10 -1.81 8.80
C TYR A 127 -0.71 -0.95 9.77
N VAL A 128 -0.09 0.03 10.42
CA VAL A 128 -0.80 0.98 11.31
C VAL A 128 -1.85 1.77 10.54
N ILE A 129 -1.54 2.20 9.31
CA ILE A 129 -2.50 2.88 8.44
C ILE A 129 -3.64 1.94 8.06
N ILE A 130 -3.33 0.70 7.63
CA ILE A 130 -4.31 -0.33 7.28
C ILE A 130 -5.25 -0.62 8.46
N LEU A 131 -4.72 -0.75 9.68
CA LEU A 131 -5.53 -0.95 10.89
C LEU A 131 -6.48 0.23 11.14
N GLY A 132 -5.98 1.45 11.06
CA GLY A 132 -6.78 2.66 11.29
C GLY A 132 -7.88 2.83 10.24
N VAL A 133 -7.53 2.69 8.96
CA VAL A 133 -8.45 2.78 7.83
C VAL A 133 -9.48 1.64 7.87
N GLY A 134 -9.03 0.41 8.12
CA GLY A 134 -9.88 -0.78 8.21
C GLY A 134 -10.90 -0.67 9.35
N TYR A 135 -10.46 -0.27 10.55
CA TYR A 135 -11.36 -0.02 11.66
C TYR A 135 -12.38 1.08 11.33
N GLY A 136 -11.92 2.18 10.75
CA GLY A 136 -12.80 3.28 10.30
C GLY A 136 -13.83 2.82 9.27
N LEU A 137 -13.45 1.96 8.33
CA LEU A 137 -14.34 1.38 7.34
C LEU A 137 -15.38 0.46 7.97
N PHE A 138 -14.97 -0.47 8.83
CA PHE A 138 -15.91 -1.35 9.53
C PHE A 138 -16.84 -0.59 10.47
N LEU A 139 -16.35 0.48 11.10
CA LEU A 139 -17.19 1.39 11.89
C LEU A 139 -18.20 2.13 11.03
N TYR A 140 -17.77 2.55 9.84
CA TYR A 140 -18.68 3.15 8.87
C TYR A 140 -19.78 2.16 8.43
N LEU A 141 -19.45 0.89 8.22
CA LEU A 141 -20.41 -0.12 7.74
C LEU A 141 -21.34 -0.64 8.84
N THR A 142 -20.80 -1.02 9.99
CA THR A 142 -21.56 -1.70 11.05
C THR A 142 -22.23 -0.72 12.02
N LYS A 143 -21.77 0.54 12.08
CA LYS A 143 -22.19 1.57 13.06
C LYS A 143 -22.03 1.18 14.53
N SER A 144 -21.35 0.06 14.81
CA SER A 144 -21.15 -0.49 16.15
C SER A 144 -19.65 -0.60 16.46
N PRO A 145 -19.14 0.10 17.49
CA PRO A 145 -17.71 0.06 17.83
C PRO A 145 -17.21 -1.35 18.15
N MET A 146 -18.00 -2.13 18.89
CA MET A 146 -17.63 -3.48 19.31
C MET A 146 -17.58 -4.45 18.13
N LEU A 147 -18.60 -4.44 17.26
CA LEU A 147 -18.63 -5.30 16.08
C LEU A 147 -17.51 -4.93 15.10
N SER A 148 -17.28 -3.64 14.90
CA SER A 148 -16.14 -3.15 14.10
C SER A 148 -14.82 -3.61 14.69
N GLY A 149 -14.69 -3.53 16.02
CA GLY A 149 -13.54 -4.00 16.77
C GLY A 149 -13.27 -5.48 16.50
N LEU A 150 -14.29 -6.32 16.68
CA LEU A 150 -14.20 -7.75 16.47
C LEU A 150 -13.83 -8.10 15.03
N VAL A 151 -14.50 -7.50 14.04
CA VAL A 151 -14.20 -7.75 12.62
C VAL A 151 -12.79 -7.30 12.27
N THR A 152 -12.34 -6.13 12.75
CA THR A 152 -10.97 -5.64 12.52
C THR A 152 -9.94 -6.58 13.15
N PHE A 153 -10.18 -7.04 14.38
CA PHE A 153 -9.29 -7.98 15.04
C PHE A 153 -9.16 -9.28 14.25
N LEU A 154 -10.29 -9.88 13.87
CA LEU A 154 -10.31 -11.16 13.14
C LEU A 154 -9.71 -11.06 11.74
N THR A 155 -9.86 -9.91 11.07
CA THR A 155 -9.43 -9.73 9.68
C THR A 155 -8.02 -9.16 9.55
N LEU A 156 -7.61 -8.23 10.42
CA LEU A 156 -6.36 -7.49 10.27
C LEU A 156 -5.33 -7.78 11.37
N VAL A 157 -5.71 -8.32 12.53
CA VAL A 157 -4.77 -8.58 13.63
C VAL A 157 -4.42 -10.06 13.78
N SER A 158 -5.41 -10.94 13.79
CA SER A 158 -5.22 -12.38 13.99
C SER A 158 -5.13 -13.18 12.68
N ASN A 159 -5.44 -12.55 11.56
CA ASN A 159 -5.49 -13.24 10.28
C ASN A 159 -4.06 -13.57 9.80
N ARG A 160 -3.79 -14.86 9.62
CA ARG A 160 -2.48 -15.35 9.17
C ARG A 160 -2.00 -14.71 7.86
N LEU A 161 -2.89 -14.52 6.88
CA LEU A 161 -2.51 -13.95 5.60
C LEU A 161 -2.00 -12.51 5.77
N ILE A 162 -2.69 -11.70 6.59
CA ILE A 162 -2.24 -10.34 6.90
C ILE A 162 -0.91 -10.35 7.64
N LEU A 163 -0.74 -11.26 8.61
CA LEU A 163 0.52 -11.41 9.34
C LEU A 163 1.68 -11.76 8.41
N GLU A 164 1.46 -12.64 7.43
CA GLU A 164 2.46 -12.94 6.40
C GLU A 164 2.76 -11.68 5.56
N GLN A 165 1.75 -10.99 5.05
CA GLN A 165 1.96 -9.78 4.23
C GLN A 165 2.73 -8.66 4.95
N ILE A 166 2.51 -8.47 6.26
CA ILE A 166 3.18 -7.42 7.03
C ILE A 166 4.56 -7.84 7.55
N THR A 167 4.87 -9.14 7.62
CA THR A 167 6.17 -9.66 8.11
C THR A 167 7.13 -10.11 7.00
N THR A 168 6.66 -10.20 5.76
CA THR A 168 7.51 -10.37 4.56
C THR A 168 8.05 -9.00 4.11
N LEU A 169 9.38 -8.86 3.95
CA LEU A 169 10.02 -7.57 3.58
C LEU A 169 9.85 -7.31 2.07
N ARG A 170 8.60 -7.12 1.66
CA ARG A 170 8.17 -6.89 0.28
C ARG A 170 7.06 -5.84 0.24
N MET A 171 6.77 -5.39 -0.97
CA MET A 171 5.76 -4.39 -1.31
C MET A 171 4.31 -4.80 -1.00
N TYR A 172 4.04 -6.00 -0.50
CA TYR A 172 2.66 -6.49 -0.41
C TYR A 172 1.80 -5.76 0.64
N ALA A 173 2.35 -5.36 1.80
CA ALA A 173 1.62 -4.53 2.75
C ALA A 173 1.27 -3.14 2.16
N MET A 174 2.18 -2.59 1.35
CA MET A 174 1.99 -1.35 0.62
C MET A 174 0.94 -1.49 -0.50
N LEU A 175 0.97 -2.62 -1.22
CA LEU A 175 -0.02 -2.97 -2.24
C LEU A 175 -1.41 -3.07 -1.64
N LEU A 176 -1.56 -3.80 -0.54
CA LEU A 176 -2.83 -3.93 0.18
C LEU A 176 -3.40 -2.56 0.58
N LEU A 177 -2.54 -1.64 1.06
CA LEU A 177 -2.97 -0.28 1.36
C LEU A 177 -3.45 0.43 0.09
N ALA A 178 -2.71 0.35 -1.02
CA ALA A 178 -3.10 0.98 -2.28
C ALA A 178 -4.48 0.48 -2.77
N GLU A 179 -4.73 -0.83 -2.70
CA GLU A 179 -6.01 -1.44 -3.06
C GLU A 179 -7.16 -0.94 -2.17
N ILE A 180 -6.95 -0.90 -0.84
CA ILE A 180 -7.93 -0.34 0.09
C ILE A 180 -8.23 1.12 -0.24
N LEU A 181 -7.20 1.93 -0.50
CA LEU A 181 -7.35 3.35 -0.85
C LEU A 181 -8.11 3.53 -2.16
N LEU A 182 -7.91 2.64 -3.15
CA LEU A 182 -8.63 2.66 -4.41
C LEU A 182 -10.13 2.34 -4.20
N LEU A 183 -10.42 1.32 -3.40
CA LEU A 183 -11.80 0.99 -3.03
C LEU A 183 -12.47 2.14 -2.26
N LEU A 184 -11.73 2.86 -1.41
CA LEU A 184 -12.22 4.07 -0.75
C LEU A 184 -12.50 5.21 -1.75
N ALA A 185 -11.69 5.36 -2.79
CA ALA A 185 -11.97 6.31 -3.88
C ALA A 185 -13.32 5.98 -4.53
N ALA A 186 -13.53 4.70 -4.85
CA ALA A 186 -14.76 4.23 -5.47
C ALA A 186 -15.98 4.43 -4.55
N LEU A 187 -15.84 4.16 -3.25
CA LEU A 187 -16.88 4.44 -2.25
C LEU A 187 -17.18 5.94 -2.11
N TRP A 188 -16.17 6.81 -2.19
CA TRP A 188 -16.36 8.26 -2.16
C TRP A 188 -17.14 8.71 -3.41
N ILE A 189 -16.76 8.25 -4.60
CA ILE A 189 -17.46 8.53 -5.86
C ILE A 189 -18.93 8.12 -5.78
N LEU A 190 -19.23 6.93 -5.27
CA LEU A 190 -20.62 6.47 -5.09
C LEU A 190 -21.43 7.45 -4.23
N ARG A 191 -20.91 7.84 -3.05
CA ARG A 191 -21.60 8.77 -2.15
C ARG A 191 -21.82 10.15 -2.76
N GLU A 192 -20.87 10.62 -3.57
CA GLU A 192 -20.98 11.90 -4.27
C GLU A 192 -22.00 11.85 -5.41
N THR A 193 -22.08 10.69 -6.08
CA THR A 193 -23.12 10.44 -7.09
C THR A 193 -24.51 10.47 -6.48
N ASP A 194 -24.70 9.84 -5.31
CA ASP A 194 -25.98 9.86 -4.58
C ASP A 194 -26.40 11.29 -4.18
N ARG A 195 -25.42 12.18 -3.98
CA ARG A 195 -25.63 13.61 -3.67
C ARG A 195 -25.70 14.50 -4.91
N ALA A 196 -25.66 13.91 -6.12
CA ALA A 196 -25.65 14.59 -7.41
C ALA A 196 -24.56 15.68 -7.55
N LYS A 197 -23.42 15.53 -6.88
CA LYS A 197 -22.31 16.49 -6.90
C LYS A 197 -20.98 15.76 -6.88
N ILE A 198 -20.07 16.11 -7.79
CA ILE A 198 -18.69 15.60 -7.78
C ILE A 198 -17.74 16.73 -7.40
N ARG A 199 -16.92 16.52 -6.37
CA ARG A 199 -15.90 17.44 -5.93
C ARG A 199 -14.59 17.18 -6.68
N PRO A 200 -13.84 18.21 -7.09
CA PRO A 200 -12.53 18.03 -7.74
C PRO A 200 -11.54 17.21 -6.90
N GLY A 201 -11.64 17.27 -5.58
CA GLY A 201 -10.78 16.50 -4.67
C GLY A 201 -10.85 14.99 -4.88
N VAL A 202 -11.96 14.46 -5.39
CA VAL A 202 -12.09 13.03 -5.72
C VAL A 202 -11.19 12.64 -6.88
N PHE A 203 -11.06 13.49 -7.89
CA PHE A 203 -10.15 13.25 -9.02
C PHE A 203 -8.70 13.24 -8.55
N VAL A 204 -8.32 14.22 -7.72
CA VAL A 204 -6.96 14.32 -7.16
C VAL A 204 -6.65 13.10 -6.30
N TYR A 205 -7.57 12.70 -5.43
CA TYR A 205 -7.41 11.51 -4.59
C TYR A 205 -7.25 10.24 -5.43
N LEU A 206 -8.13 10.02 -6.43
CA LEU A 206 -8.05 8.88 -7.32
C LEU A 206 -6.73 8.87 -8.10
N PHE A 207 -6.27 10.03 -8.59
CA PHE A 207 -5.00 10.14 -9.31
C PHE A 207 -3.81 9.76 -8.44
N VAL A 208 -3.72 10.31 -7.22
CA VAL A 208 -2.62 10.05 -6.28
C VAL A 208 -2.58 8.57 -5.89
N VAL A 209 -3.73 7.98 -5.56
CA VAL A 209 -3.82 6.56 -5.22
C VAL A 209 -3.44 5.67 -6.39
N SER A 210 -3.85 6.04 -7.61
CA SER A 210 -3.54 5.28 -8.83
C SER A 210 -2.05 5.29 -9.12
N VAL A 211 -1.40 6.45 -9.08
CA VAL A 211 0.07 6.55 -9.27
C VAL A 211 0.80 5.80 -8.16
N PHE A 212 0.38 5.95 -6.90
CA PHE A 212 0.98 5.24 -5.77
C PHE A 212 0.90 3.71 -5.94
N GLY A 213 -0.28 3.17 -6.27
CA GLY A 213 -0.45 1.74 -6.48
C GLY A 213 0.26 1.22 -7.74
N MET A 214 0.19 1.96 -8.85
CA MET A 214 0.88 1.62 -10.09
C MET A 214 2.40 1.63 -9.92
N LEU A 215 2.92 2.45 -8.99
CA LEU A 215 4.32 2.51 -8.55
C LEU A 215 4.69 1.44 -7.50
N THR A 216 3.73 0.66 -7.01
CA THR A 216 3.97 -0.38 -5.99
C THR A 216 4.12 -1.78 -6.57
N HIS A 217 3.18 -2.21 -7.42
CA HIS A 217 3.17 -3.55 -7.99
C HIS A 217 2.39 -3.62 -9.30
N TYR A 218 2.77 -4.50 -10.22
CA TYR A 218 2.03 -4.69 -11.48
C TYR A 218 0.63 -5.29 -11.24
N ASP A 219 0.44 -6.11 -10.19
CA ASP A 219 -0.89 -6.65 -9.85
C ASP A 219 -1.90 -5.54 -9.52
N PHE A 220 -1.43 -4.40 -9.02
CA PHE A 220 -2.31 -3.25 -8.82
C PHE A 220 -2.97 -2.79 -10.12
N TRP A 221 -2.31 -2.95 -11.27
CA TRP A 221 -2.85 -2.55 -12.56
C TRP A 221 -4.05 -3.43 -12.93
N ILE A 222 -3.94 -4.73 -12.68
CA ILE A 222 -5.01 -5.70 -12.89
C ILE A 222 -6.15 -5.39 -11.93
N PHE A 223 -5.86 -5.21 -10.64
CA PHE A 223 -6.85 -4.85 -9.63
C PHE A 223 -7.58 -3.56 -9.97
N TYR A 224 -6.85 -2.53 -10.40
CA TYR A 224 -7.41 -1.26 -10.84
C TYR A 224 -8.32 -1.44 -12.05
N ALA A 225 -7.85 -2.14 -13.10
CA ALA A 225 -8.62 -2.34 -14.32
C ALA A 225 -9.92 -3.11 -14.04
N LEU A 226 -9.89 -4.16 -13.21
CA LEU A 226 -11.07 -4.91 -12.82
C LEU A 226 -12.04 -4.05 -12.00
N THR A 227 -11.54 -3.33 -10.99
CA THR A 227 -12.36 -2.44 -10.16
C THR A 227 -13.01 -1.35 -11.01
N ALA A 228 -12.23 -0.64 -11.82
CA ALA A 228 -12.71 0.39 -12.72
C ALA A 228 -13.75 -0.16 -13.70
N SER A 229 -13.53 -1.36 -14.26
CA SER A 229 -14.48 -2.01 -15.18
C SER A 229 -15.82 -2.27 -14.52
N VAL A 230 -15.83 -2.87 -13.32
CA VAL A 230 -17.08 -3.15 -12.57
C VAL A 230 -17.84 -1.86 -12.28
N PHE A 231 -17.16 -0.83 -11.76
CA PHE A 231 -17.78 0.45 -11.43
C PHE A 231 -18.28 1.20 -12.67
N CYS A 232 -17.47 1.27 -13.73
CA CYS A 232 -17.85 1.95 -14.96
C CYS A 232 -19.03 1.25 -15.64
N MET A 233 -19.03 -0.08 -15.74
CA MET A 233 -20.16 -0.84 -16.28
C MET A 233 -21.44 -0.59 -15.49
N TRP A 234 -21.37 -0.61 -14.16
CA TRP A 234 -22.52 -0.29 -13.30
C TRP A 234 -23.07 1.11 -13.59
N PHE A 235 -22.21 2.12 -13.69
CA PHE A 235 -22.63 3.50 -13.98
C PHE A 235 -23.18 3.66 -15.39
N LEU A 236 -22.61 3.00 -16.40
CA LEU A 236 -23.11 3.03 -17.78
C LEU A 236 -24.51 2.41 -17.88
N ILE A 237 -24.72 1.23 -17.28
CA ILE A 237 -26.05 0.59 -17.21
C ILE A 237 -27.04 1.51 -16.49
N SER A 238 -26.61 2.10 -15.38
CA SER A 238 -27.44 3.02 -14.60
C SER A 238 -27.79 4.31 -15.37
N ALA A 239 -26.87 4.83 -16.18
CA ALA A 239 -27.09 6.00 -17.03
C ALA A 239 -28.04 5.69 -18.20
N PHE A 240 -27.89 4.51 -18.82
CA PHE A 240 -28.74 4.05 -19.91
C PHE A 240 -30.21 3.93 -19.46
N ARG A 241 -30.45 3.47 -18.23
CA ARG A 241 -31.79 3.36 -17.65
C ARG A 241 -32.48 4.71 -17.39
N GLU A 242 -31.75 5.82 -17.29
CA GLU A 242 -32.33 7.12 -16.93
C GLU A 242 -33.14 7.81 -18.04
N LYS A 243 -33.20 7.26 -19.27
CA LYS A 243 -33.94 7.80 -20.44
C LYS A 243 -33.69 9.30 -20.76
N ARG A 244 -32.69 9.91 -20.14
CA ARG A 244 -32.19 11.27 -20.43
C ARG A 244 -31.11 11.18 -21.51
N ARG A 245 -30.63 12.34 -21.97
CA ARG A 245 -29.43 12.40 -22.83
C ARG A 245 -28.27 11.75 -22.08
N PHE A 246 -27.93 10.52 -22.47
CA PHE A 246 -26.94 9.64 -21.84
C PHE A 246 -25.63 10.36 -21.51
N TRP A 247 -25.08 11.09 -22.48
CA TRP A 247 -23.82 11.84 -22.40
C TRP A 247 -23.84 13.00 -21.39
N ALA A 248 -25.02 13.54 -21.07
CA ALA A 248 -25.15 14.64 -20.12
C ALA A 248 -25.29 14.15 -18.67
N THR A 249 -25.46 12.85 -18.45
CA THR A 249 -25.64 12.29 -17.11
C THR A 249 -24.36 12.40 -16.28
N LEU A 250 -24.51 12.65 -14.98
CA LEU A 250 -23.39 12.65 -14.04
C LEU A 250 -22.64 11.31 -14.05
N LYS A 251 -23.40 10.21 -14.19
CA LYS A 251 -22.91 8.83 -14.26
C LYS A 251 -21.97 8.62 -15.44
N PHE A 252 -22.31 9.15 -16.63
CA PHE A 252 -21.40 9.11 -17.78
C PHE A 252 -20.12 9.92 -17.54
N LYS A 253 -20.22 11.11 -16.92
CA LYS A 253 -19.04 11.93 -16.59
C LYS A 253 -18.09 11.23 -15.60
N ILE A 254 -18.61 10.41 -14.69
CA ILE A 254 -17.79 9.59 -13.76
C ILE A 254 -16.97 8.55 -14.51
N VAL A 255 -17.55 7.89 -15.52
CA VAL A 255 -16.84 6.92 -16.36
C VAL A 255 -15.69 7.63 -17.08
N LEU A 256 -15.95 8.83 -17.63
CA LEU A 256 -14.90 9.64 -18.25
C LEU A 256 -13.81 10.04 -17.25
N ILE A 257 -14.18 10.38 -16.01
CA ILE A 257 -13.23 10.68 -14.93
C ILE A 257 -12.30 9.49 -14.67
N TRP A 258 -12.83 8.27 -14.52
CA TRP A 258 -12.03 7.06 -14.32
C TRP A 258 -11.08 6.80 -15.48
N LEU A 259 -11.56 6.96 -16.72
CA LEU A 259 -10.77 6.72 -17.92
C LEU A 259 -9.64 7.74 -18.07
N VAL A 260 -9.94 9.04 -17.92
CA VAL A 260 -8.94 10.11 -17.97
C VAL A 260 -7.92 9.93 -16.84
N ASN A 261 -8.39 9.62 -15.63
CA ASN A 261 -7.51 9.39 -14.49
C ASN A 261 -6.55 8.23 -14.74
N PHE A 262 -7.06 7.10 -15.24
CA PHE A 262 -6.24 5.94 -15.58
C PHE A 262 -5.15 6.28 -16.58
N VAL A 263 -5.50 6.96 -17.69
CA VAL A 263 -4.52 7.36 -18.70
C VAL A 263 -3.49 8.32 -18.13
N CYS A 264 -3.92 9.32 -17.36
CA CYS A 264 -2.99 10.28 -16.73
C CYS A 264 -2.06 9.57 -15.74
N SER A 265 -2.56 8.69 -14.88
CA SER A 265 -1.76 7.96 -13.90
C SER A 265 -0.80 6.98 -14.58
N LEU A 266 -1.24 6.32 -15.64
CA LEU A 266 -0.41 5.44 -16.46
C LEU A 266 0.75 6.20 -17.09
N LEU A 267 0.46 7.28 -17.81
CA LEU A 267 1.48 8.11 -18.45
C LEU A 267 2.45 8.71 -17.43
N THR A 268 1.94 9.13 -16.27
CA THR A 268 2.77 9.64 -15.18
C THR A 268 3.70 8.56 -14.65
N THR A 269 3.18 7.35 -14.45
CA THR A 269 3.99 6.21 -13.98
C THR A 269 5.07 5.86 -15.00
N ILE A 270 4.72 5.73 -16.28
CA ILE A 270 5.68 5.49 -17.37
C ILE A 270 6.75 6.60 -17.42
N PHE A 271 6.35 7.87 -17.29
CA PHE A 271 7.28 8.99 -17.29
C PHE A 271 8.26 8.92 -16.11
N TYR A 272 7.81 8.57 -14.90
CA TYR A 272 8.70 8.37 -13.76
C TYR A 272 9.65 7.18 -13.95
N PHE A 273 9.21 6.14 -14.64
CA PHE A 273 10.08 5.03 -15.04
C PHE A 273 11.09 5.41 -16.12
N SER A 274 10.80 6.38 -16.98
CA SER A 274 11.67 6.75 -18.11
C SER A 274 12.57 7.96 -17.85
N LEU A 275 12.35 8.74 -16.78
CA LEU A 275 13.18 9.91 -16.44
C LEU A 275 14.26 9.65 -15.39
N LEU A 276 14.20 8.52 -14.70
CA LEU A 276 15.26 8.07 -13.81
C LEU A 276 16.12 7.12 -14.64
#